data_AF-A0AAN0JC82-F1
#
_entry.id   AF-A0AAN0JC82-F1
#
_cell.length_a   1.000
_cell.length_b   1.000
_cell.length_c   1.000
_cell.angle_alpha   90.00
_cell.angle_beta   90.00
_cell.angle_gamma   90.00
#
_symmetry.space_group_name_H-M   'P 1'
#
loop_
_entity.id
_entity.type
_entity.pdbx_description
1 polymer ?
#
loop_
_entity_poly.entity_id
_entity_poly.type
_entity_poly.pdbx_seq_one_letter_code
_entity_poly.pdbx_strand_id
1 'polypeptide(L)'
;MSLTDDFYDNLTDFELINGTIQQLVEDINYNLSGRIIGNSNLFFIELLNSDEIDPDDDPENVSLLITLIANNQGNGLSQQIEMDLGNSLGLMITNVVRFDGCPTSSTTLLSDSGDPKLTLTIKWPETNIGEIAVVNCPCGSNGTSASGTLNASRNCGGDFSIGALWQAPFVMKCQLSDLARMICQLKDRLFPGVSYAPVIDMVKELNAITSNSSEIGFTEVTAVVSVLEAAAEFTNKIAENTMLITSIFEVIDNLLAVNQETLIESQALSNSSSRMLAIVSNMAAIINITNASNHVVKNHAYFAVSIRENNFEGFGRETLSINLTDFSEPNVNSYNITLETEGNIVYSTGSVTLPSSNLNSSNINRITNAVFLTDSLFLRRKFDYFNVSSVVISTSILREFDAIKELDSPVNLSFQLNPAIKGSFPQCVFWDQSLNSGYGDWSSDNCDTSYDSVTQAIKCFCNHLTSFAVIQDVSPTEPSTVVNVYYLDSVSYIGIIITIICLIITVVFYLYNKDLRISNHCHMLLNLCFAFIGLYLSFVTSIHARNINSFCALSGFMLQFFFLVCLSLMSAEAIDLYLNIVINSSIKFFHLKVTLVSWIVPIFIVIFCFSPSYMNYINDSSNL
;
A
#
# COMPACT_ATOMS: atom_id res chain seq x y z
N MET A 1 -10.26 40.59 -31.02
CA MET A 1 -9.86 41.82 -31.76
C MET A 1 -11.10 42.35 -32.48
N SER A 2 -11.18 43.65 -32.76
CA SER A 2 -12.15 44.24 -33.70
C SER A 2 -11.39 45.14 -34.68
N LEU A 3 -11.77 45.11 -35.96
CA LEU A 3 -11.14 45.89 -37.03
C LEU A 3 -11.78 47.28 -37.11
N THR A 4 -11.03 48.30 -37.57
CA THR A 4 -11.49 49.70 -37.62
C THR A 4 -12.29 50.01 -38.89
N ASP A 5 -13.22 50.95 -38.80
CA ASP A 5 -14.17 51.36 -39.87
C ASP A 5 -13.49 51.64 -41.24
N ASP A 6 -12.28 52.24 -41.24
CA ASP A 6 -11.51 52.54 -42.46
C ASP A 6 -11.12 51.28 -43.30
N PHE A 7 -11.10 50.09 -42.68
CA PHE A 7 -10.81 48.83 -43.38
C PHE A 7 -12.02 48.35 -44.22
N TYR A 8 -13.23 48.66 -43.76
CA TYR A 8 -14.48 48.19 -44.36
C TYR A 8 -14.92 48.98 -45.58
N ASP A 9 -14.51 50.24 -45.71
CA ASP A 9 -14.81 51.09 -46.86
C ASP A 9 -14.19 50.59 -48.19
N ASN A 10 -13.26 49.63 -48.15
CA ASN A 10 -12.63 49.01 -49.33
C ASN A 10 -13.23 47.66 -49.76
N LEU A 11 -14.21 47.12 -49.03
CA LEU A 11 -14.73 45.77 -49.26
C LEU A 11 -16.07 45.81 -50.05
N THR A 12 -16.02 45.42 -51.32
CA THR A 12 -17.21 45.02 -52.08
C THR A 12 -17.04 43.57 -52.57
N ASP A 13 -18.14 42.83 -52.50
CA ASP A 13 -18.36 41.41 -52.83
C ASP A 13 -17.87 40.33 -51.82
N PHE A 14 -18.81 39.45 -51.44
CA PHE A 14 -18.71 38.43 -50.40
C PHE A 14 -17.62 37.36 -50.60
N GLU A 15 -17.22 37.06 -51.86
CA GLU A 15 -16.11 36.13 -52.12
C GLU A 15 -14.73 36.73 -51.80
N LEU A 16 -14.63 38.06 -51.75
CA LEU A 16 -13.38 38.75 -51.41
C LEU A 16 -13.06 38.62 -49.92
N ILE A 17 -14.05 38.46 -49.03
CA ILE A 17 -13.87 38.52 -47.57
C ILE A 17 -12.97 37.39 -47.08
N ASN A 18 -13.21 36.15 -47.53
CA ASN A 18 -12.40 35.00 -47.12
C ASN A 18 -10.96 35.10 -47.69
N GLY A 19 -10.83 35.55 -48.93
CA GLY A 19 -9.53 35.79 -49.57
C GLY A 19 -8.75 36.96 -48.96
N THR A 20 -9.44 38.03 -48.52
CA THR A 20 -8.82 39.22 -47.92
C THR A 20 -8.47 39.04 -46.47
N ILE A 21 -9.20 38.25 -45.68
CA ILE A 21 -8.76 37.87 -44.34
C ILE A 21 -7.50 37.02 -44.45
N GLN A 22 -7.48 36.02 -45.33
CA GLN A 22 -6.29 35.19 -45.56
C GLN A 22 -5.10 36.02 -46.05
N GLN A 23 -5.32 36.96 -46.97
CA GLN A 23 -4.30 37.88 -47.46
C GLN A 23 -3.85 38.91 -46.41
N LEU A 24 -4.75 39.33 -45.52
CA LEU A 24 -4.41 40.13 -44.33
C LEU A 24 -3.54 39.31 -43.38
N VAL A 25 -3.82 38.01 -43.17
CA VAL A 25 -2.95 37.13 -42.37
C VAL A 25 -1.57 37.02 -43.01
N GLU A 26 -1.51 36.82 -44.33
CA GLU A 26 -0.25 36.74 -45.07
C GLU A 26 0.54 38.05 -45.02
N ASP A 27 -0.12 39.20 -45.14
CA ASP A 27 0.51 40.52 -45.03
C ASP A 27 0.95 40.83 -43.60
N ILE A 28 0.17 40.43 -42.60
CA ILE A 28 0.51 40.53 -41.17
C ILE A 28 1.70 39.62 -40.86
N ASN A 29 1.67 38.36 -41.29
CA ASN A 29 2.79 37.43 -41.15
C ASN A 29 4.03 37.95 -41.87
N TYR A 30 3.92 38.42 -43.11
CA TYR A 30 5.04 38.94 -43.88
C TYR A 30 5.63 40.19 -43.23
N ASN A 31 4.79 41.07 -42.67
CA ASN A 31 5.26 42.29 -42.00
C ASN A 31 5.82 42.05 -40.60
N LEU A 32 5.35 41.04 -39.86
CA LEU A 32 5.73 40.81 -38.45
C LEU A 32 6.70 39.65 -38.26
N SER A 33 6.71 38.66 -39.15
CA SER A 33 7.65 37.54 -39.08
C SER A 33 9.08 38.05 -39.22
N GLY A 34 9.92 37.73 -38.23
CA GLY A 34 11.31 38.18 -38.19
C GLY A 34 11.51 39.65 -37.81
N ARG A 35 10.45 40.41 -37.47
CA ARG A 35 10.62 41.72 -36.83
C ARG A 35 11.01 41.55 -35.36
N ILE A 36 11.95 42.40 -34.95
CA ILE A 36 12.32 42.57 -33.56
C ILE A 36 11.37 43.62 -32.99
N ILE A 37 10.45 43.19 -32.13
CA ILE A 37 9.58 44.09 -31.38
C ILE A 37 10.15 44.19 -29.97
N GLY A 38 10.67 45.36 -29.62
CA GLY A 38 11.48 45.56 -28.41
C GLY A 38 12.79 44.77 -28.44
N ASN A 39 12.98 43.86 -27.47
CA ASN A 39 14.13 42.93 -27.38
C ASN A 39 13.76 41.49 -27.77
N SER A 40 12.56 41.26 -28.32
CA SER A 40 12.02 39.93 -28.57
C SER A 40 11.85 39.70 -30.07
N ASN A 41 12.41 38.60 -30.57
CA ASN A 41 12.19 38.17 -31.96
C ASN A 41 10.81 37.51 -32.04
N LEU A 42 9.92 38.03 -32.87
CA LEU A 42 8.64 37.42 -33.20
C LEU A 42 8.80 36.52 -34.42
N PHE A 43 8.36 35.27 -34.31
CA PHE A 43 8.64 34.26 -35.34
C PHE A 43 7.47 33.91 -36.24
N PHE A 44 6.23 33.93 -35.74
CA PHE A 44 5.11 33.32 -36.46
C PHE A 44 3.76 33.83 -35.93
N ILE A 45 2.80 34.08 -36.83
CA ILE A 45 1.39 34.39 -36.53
C ILE A 45 0.52 33.35 -37.21
N GLU A 46 -0.32 32.68 -36.44
CA GLU A 46 -1.31 31.72 -36.95
C GLU A 46 -2.70 32.15 -36.53
N LEU A 47 -3.65 32.08 -37.46
CA LEU A 47 -5.04 32.45 -37.26
C LEU A 47 -5.88 31.19 -37.06
N LEU A 48 -6.56 31.12 -35.93
CA LEU A 48 -7.48 30.04 -35.59
C LEU A 48 -8.92 30.57 -35.73
N ASN A 49 -9.83 29.77 -36.31
CA ASN A 49 -11.22 30.07 -36.68
C ASN A 49 -11.47 30.89 -37.97
N SER A 50 -10.73 30.63 -39.07
CA SER A 50 -11.08 31.20 -40.40
C SER A 50 -12.37 30.63 -41.01
N ASP A 51 -12.79 29.43 -40.58
CA ASP A 51 -13.77 28.63 -41.32
C ASP A 51 -15.23 28.83 -40.84
N GLU A 52 -15.44 29.55 -39.72
CA GLU A 52 -16.75 29.79 -39.09
C GLU A 52 -17.20 31.27 -39.17
N ILE A 53 -16.62 32.06 -40.06
CA ILE A 53 -17.06 33.45 -40.25
C ILE A 53 -18.33 33.41 -41.10
N ASP A 54 -19.50 33.58 -40.46
CA ASP A 54 -20.79 33.64 -41.15
C ASP A 54 -20.78 34.90 -42.03
N PRO A 55 -20.98 34.78 -43.36
CA PRO A 55 -20.92 35.92 -44.26
C PRO A 55 -21.97 37.02 -43.97
N ASP A 56 -22.97 36.74 -43.14
CA ASP A 56 -23.98 37.71 -42.67
C ASP A 56 -23.61 38.47 -41.37
N ASP A 57 -22.49 38.15 -40.71
CA ASP A 57 -22.04 38.88 -39.52
C ASP A 57 -21.44 40.24 -39.89
N ASP A 58 -21.83 41.29 -39.15
CA ASP A 58 -21.32 42.65 -39.36
C ASP A 58 -19.79 42.66 -39.32
N PRO A 59 -19.13 43.25 -40.34
CA PRO A 59 -17.68 43.18 -40.44
C PRO A 59 -16.97 43.71 -39.17
N GLU A 60 -17.52 44.74 -38.51
CA GLU A 60 -16.95 45.39 -37.33
C GLU A 60 -16.65 44.44 -36.13
N ASN A 61 -17.17 43.20 -36.10
CA ASN A 61 -17.05 42.29 -34.96
C ASN A 61 -16.19 41.01 -35.16
N VAL A 62 -15.35 40.94 -36.19
CA VAL A 62 -14.50 39.75 -36.42
C VAL A 62 -13.39 39.62 -35.37
N SER A 63 -13.51 38.60 -34.51
CA SER A 63 -12.53 38.29 -33.45
C SER A 63 -11.44 37.33 -33.93
N LEU A 64 -10.26 37.87 -34.20
CA LEU A 64 -9.08 37.10 -34.61
C LEU A 64 -8.27 36.61 -33.38
N LEU A 65 -7.88 35.33 -33.38
CA LEU A 65 -6.89 34.78 -32.44
C LEU A 65 -5.52 34.73 -33.13
N ILE A 66 -4.52 35.40 -32.53
CA ILE A 66 -3.15 35.46 -33.05
C ILE A 66 -2.21 34.81 -32.04
N THR A 67 -1.53 33.74 -32.45
CA THR A 67 -0.47 33.11 -31.65
C THR A 67 0.87 33.79 -31.93
N LEU A 68 1.60 34.21 -30.89
CA LEU A 68 2.92 34.83 -31.01
C LEU A 68 3.97 33.99 -30.27
N ILE A 69 5.07 33.66 -30.95
CA ILE A 69 6.23 33.00 -30.33
C ILE A 69 7.33 34.04 -30.13
N ALA A 70 7.71 34.29 -28.88
CA ALA A 70 8.77 35.22 -28.49
C ALA A 70 9.91 34.49 -27.77
N ASN A 71 11.15 34.90 -28.03
CA ASN A 71 12.35 34.24 -27.47
C ASN A 71 12.74 34.70 -26.05
N ASN A 72 11.98 35.63 -25.45
CA ASN A 72 12.34 36.28 -24.20
C ASN A 72 11.31 35.97 -23.11
N GLN A 73 11.77 35.55 -21.93
CA GLN A 73 10.91 35.25 -20.78
C GLN A 73 11.07 36.34 -19.73
N GLY A 74 10.18 37.33 -19.74
CA GLY A 74 10.24 38.47 -18.82
C GLY A 74 8.86 38.95 -18.37
N ASN A 75 8.73 39.27 -17.08
CA ASN A 75 7.54 39.94 -16.54
C ASN A 75 7.38 41.32 -17.22
N GLY A 76 6.26 41.52 -17.92
CA GLY A 76 5.97 42.75 -18.67
C GLY A 76 6.02 42.61 -20.20
N LEU A 77 6.40 41.43 -20.72
CA LEU A 77 6.40 41.16 -22.16
C LEU A 77 5.01 41.31 -22.78
N SER A 78 3.95 40.89 -22.10
CA SER A 78 2.57 41.00 -22.60
C SER A 78 2.14 42.46 -22.82
N GLN A 79 2.43 43.35 -21.86
CA GLN A 79 2.13 44.78 -21.97
C GLN A 79 2.95 45.46 -23.08
N GLN A 80 4.20 45.04 -23.26
CA GLN A 80 5.05 45.57 -24.32
C GLN A 80 4.57 45.10 -25.71
N ILE A 81 4.22 43.81 -25.85
CA ILE A 81 3.62 43.26 -27.06
C ILE A 81 2.29 43.96 -27.38
N GLU A 82 1.46 44.23 -26.37
CA GLU A 82 0.19 44.93 -26.54
C GLU A 82 0.38 46.36 -27.07
N MET A 83 1.30 47.13 -26.48
CA MET A 83 1.62 48.48 -26.95
C MET A 83 2.24 48.48 -28.35
N ASP A 84 3.14 47.54 -28.64
CA ASP A 84 3.87 47.51 -29.90
C ASP A 84 3.01 47.00 -31.06
N LEU A 85 2.13 46.01 -30.84
CA LEU A 85 1.16 45.58 -31.86
C LEU A 85 0.09 46.65 -32.11
N GLY A 86 -0.43 47.29 -31.06
CA GLY A 86 -1.44 48.34 -31.21
C GLY A 86 -0.91 49.51 -32.07
N ASN A 87 0.33 49.94 -31.83
CA ASN A 87 0.95 51.02 -32.59
C ASN A 87 1.36 50.64 -34.02
N SER A 88 1.73 49.38 -34.27
CA SER A 88 2.26 48.95 -35.57
C SER A 88 1.17 48.56 -36.57
N LEU A 89 0.01 48.09 -36.09
CA LEU A 89 -1.03 47.48 -36.94
C LEU A 89 -2.36 48.24 -36.91
N GLY A 90 -2.54 49.23 -36.01
CA GLY A 90 -3.80 49.97 -35.89
C GLY A 90 -4.97 49.13 -35.36
N LEU A 91 -4.70 47.99 -34.72
CA LEU A 91 -5.70 47.03 -34.23
C LEU A 91 -6.06 47.31 -32.76
N MET A 92 -7.33 47.14 -32.38
CA MET A 92 -7.73 47.08 -30.97
C MET A 92 -7.52 45.68 -30.40
N ILE A 93 -6.54 45.58 -29.50
CA ILE A 93 -6.21 44.34 -28.78
C ILE A 93 -7.17 44.20 -27.60
N THR A 94 -7.92 43.10 -27.57
CA THR A 94 -8.91 42.81 -26.52
C THR A 94 -8.28 42.17 -25.29
N ASN A 95 -7.29 41.29 -25.48
CA ASN A 95 -6.57 40.62 -24.40
C ASN A 95 -5.26 40.01 -24.94
N VAL A 96 -4.20 40.01 -24.13
CA VAL A 96 -2.94 39.28 -24.40
C VAL A 96 -2.72 38.28 -23.28
N VAL A 97 -2.85 37.00 -23.61
CA VAL A 97 -2.71 35.90 -22.65
C VAL A 97 -1.46 35.07 -22.94
N ARG A 98 -0.79 34.67 -21.86
CA ARG A 98 0.35 33.76 -21.90
C ARG A 98 -0.15 32.33 -22.07
N PHE A 99 0.47 31.55 -22.97
CA PHE A 99 0.04 30.18 -23.29
C PHE A 99 1.08 29.09 -22.99
N ASP A 100 2.36 29.44 -22.87
CA ASP A 100 3.46 28.47 -22.64
C ASP A 100 3.43 27.84 -21.25
N GLY A 101 2.89 28.54 -20.24
CA GLY A 101 2.77 27.99 -18.90
C GLY A 101 2.16 28.93 -17.88
N CYS A 102 1.82 28.37 -16.72
CA CYS A 102 1.29 29.09 -15.60
C CYS A 102 2.43 29.75 -14.81
N PRO A 103 2.35 31.05 -14.50
CA PRO A 103 3.40 31.77 -13.78
C PRO A 103 3.46 31.33 -12.30
N THR A 104 4.54 31.69 -11.62
CA THR A 104 4.65 31.46 -10.16
C THR A 104 3.45 32.04 -9.41
N SER A 105 2.90 31.26 -8.49
CA SER A 105 1.69 31.59 -7.74
C SER A 105 1.85 31.14 -6.29
N SER A 106 1.01 31.62 -5.39
CA SER A 106 0.96 31.13 -4.01
C SER A 106 -0.46 30.80 -3.59
N THR A 107 -0.59 29.80 -2.71
CA THR A 107 -1.84 29.43 -2.07
C THR A 107 -1.65 29.51 -0.57
N THR A 108 -2.50 30.28 0.10
CA THR A 108 -2.50 30.45 1.56
C THR A 108 -3.56 29.57 2.20
N LEU A 109 -3.15 28.72 3.14
CA LEU A 109 -4.03 27.88 3.93
C LEU A 109 -4.20 28.51 5.31
N LEU A 110 -5.40 29.02 5.58
CA LEU A 110 -5.75 29.62 6.87
C LEU A 110 -5.76 28.55 7.96
N SER A 111 -5.42 28.96 9.17
CA SER A 111 -5.50 28.15 10.39
C SER A 111 -6.96 27.99 10.82
N ASP A 112 -7.27 26.91 11.54
CA ASP A 112 -8.63 26.60 11.98
C ASP A 112 -9.13 27.62 13.02
N SER A 113 -8.24 28.12 13.87
CA SER A 113 -8.51 29.23 14.80
C SER A 113 -8.47 30.61 14.13
N GLY A 114 -7.97 30.71 12.89
CA GLY A 114 -7.78 31.98 12.19
C GLY A 114 -6.56 32.79 12.65
N ASP A 115 -5.63 32.21 13.41
CA ASP A 115 -4.39 32.91 13.80
C ASP A 115 -3.50 33.14 12.56
N PRO A 116 -3.18 34.40 12.21
CA PRO A 116 -2.32 34.70 11.08
C PRO A 116 -0.92 34.07 11.19
N LYS A 117 -0.40 33.86 12.41
CA LYS A 117 0.92 33.25 12.62
C LYS A 117 0.97 31.78 12.22
N LEU A 118 -0.15 31.08 12.21
CA LEU A 118 -0.25 29.66 11.84
C LEU A 118 -0.64 29.47 10.37
N THR A 119 -0.68 30.55 9.58
CA THR A 119 -1.02 30.48 8.16
C THR A 119 0.10 29.82 7.37
N LEU A 120 -0.23 28.78 6.59
CA LEU A 120 0.73 28.10 5.72
C LEU A 120 0.64 28.66 4.30
N THR A 121 1.79 28.96 3.69
CA THR A 121 1.85 29.44 2.30
C THR A 121 2.58 28.44 1.43
N ILE A 122 1.88 27.90 0.43
CA ILE A 122 2.46 27.03 -0.59
C ILE A 122 2.82 27.89 -1.80
N LYS A 123 4.09 27.83 -2.23
CA LYS A 123 4.59 28.51 -3.43
C LYS A 123 4.63 27.53 -4.59
N TRP A 124 3.92 27.86 -5.67
CA TRP A 124 3.89 27.10 -6.90
C TRP A 124 4.98 27.61 -7.84
N PRO A 125 5.88 26.73 -8.32
CA PRO A 125 6.85 27.09 -9.34
C PRO A 125 6.12 27.37 -10.67
N GLU A 126 6.83 27.98 -11.60
CA GLU A 126 6.37 28.09 -12.98
C GLU A 126 6.25 26.69 -13.59
N THR A 127 5.18 26.44 -14.36
CA THR A 127 4.85 25.10 -14.85
C THR A 127 4.20 25.18 -16.22
N ASN A 128 4.60 24.31 -17.14
CA ASN A 128 4.11 24.32 -18.51
C ASN A 128 2.63 23.92 -18.57
N ILE A 129 1.92 24.37 -19.61
CA ILE A 129 0.54 23.96 -19.83
C ILE A 129 0.44 22.44 -20.06
N GLY A 130 -0.52 21.80 -19.40
CA GLY A 130 -0.69 20.35 -19.40
C GLY A 130 0.15 19.59 -18.37
N GLU A 131 1.06 20.27 -17.65
CA GLU A 131 1.84 19.67 -16.57
C GLU A 131 1.23 19.92 -15.18
N ILE A 132 1.58 19.03 -14.24
CA ILE A 132 1.17 19.11 -12.85
C ILE A 132 2.38 19.53 -12.01
N ALA A 133 2.27 20.67 -11.34
CA ALA A 133 3.23 21.07 -10.32
C ALA A 133 3.00 20.27 -9.05
N VAL A 134 4.04 19.62 -8.53
CA VAL A 134 4.02 18.91 -7.24
C VAL A 134 5.04 19.58 -6.33
N VAL A 135 4.58 20.02 -5.15
CA VAL A 135 5.41 20.71 -4.15
C VAL A 135 5.19 20.07 -2.79
N ASN A 136 6.23 20.09 -1.95
CA ASN A 136 6.11 19.61 -0.58
C ASN A 136 5.27 20.58 0.25
N CYS A 137 4.40 20.05 1.11
CA CYS A 137 3.77 20.85 2.15
C CYS A 137 4.88 21.45 3.05
N PRO A 138 4.66 22.62 3.70
CA PRO A 138 5.67 23.24 4.57
C PRO A 138 6.19 22.35 5.71
N CYS A 139 5.39 21.38 6.16
CA CYS A 139 5.78 20.39 7.17
C CYS A 139 6.26 19.05 6.59
N GLY A 140 6.38 18.95 5.26
CA GLY A 140 6.82 17.73 4.57
C GLY A 140 8.33 17.49 4.72
N SER A 141 8.72 16.24 4.52
CA SER A 141 10.12 15.82 4.40
C SER A 141 10.71 16.24 3.04
N ASN A 142 12.01 16.54 2.99
CA ASN A 142 12.73 16.77 1.74
C ASN A 142 13.02 15.40 1.12
N GLY A 143 12.07 14.90 0.33
CA GLY A 143 12.02 13.50 -0.11
C GLY A 143 13.35 12.89 -0.59
N THR A 144 13.70 11.76 0.02
CA THR A 144 14.37 10.66 -0.65
C THR A 144 13.31 9.60 -1.00
N SER A 145 13.47 8.97 -2.18
CA SER A 145 12.43 8.49 -3.10
C SER A 145 11.55 7.29 -2.68
N ALA A 146 11.29 7.04 -1.39
CA ALA A 146 10.38 5.97 -0.94
C ALA A 146 9.61 6.27 0.37
N SER A 147 9.76 7.47 0.93
CA SER A 147 9.15 7.88 2.21
C SER A 147 7.89 8.72 1.98
N GLY A 148 6.87 8.57 2.83
CA GLY A 148 5.54 9.15 2.65
C GLY A 148 5.57 10.68 2.63
N THR A 149 5.61 11.25 1.43
CA THR A 149 5.75 12.69 1.21
C THR A 149 4.38 13.38 1.32
N LEU A 150 4.31 14.35 2.24
CA LEU A 150 3.24 15.34 2.28
C LEU A 150 3.41 16.29 1.09
N ASN A 151 2.68 16.02 0.01
CA ASN A 151 2.73 16.81 -1.21
C ASN A 151 1.38 17.47 -1.54
N ALA A 152 1.46 18.67 -2.09
CA ALA A 152 0.36 19.33 -2.77
C ALA A 152 0.61 19.30 -4.27
N SER A 153 -0.46 19.16 -5.04
CA SER A 153 -0.38 19.23 -6.49
C SER A 153 -1.32 20.29 -7.05
N ARG A 154 -0.93 20.89 -8.16
CA ARG A 154 -1.76 21.86 -8.89
C ARG A 154 -1.52 21.67 -10.38
N ASN A 155 -2.61 21.57 -11.12
CA ASN A 155 -2.54 21.38 -12.56
C ASN A 155 -2.51 22.74 -13.28
N CYS A 156 -1.57 22.89 -14.21
CA CYS A 156 -1.58 24.02 -15.14
C CYS A 156 -2.39 23.62 -16.37
N GLY A 157 -3.62 24.13 -16.46
CA GLY A 157 -4.51 23.89 -17.60
C GLY A 157 -4.60 25.10 -18.50
N GLY A 158 -5.59 25.08 -19.39
CA GLY A 158 -5.89 26.19 -20.28
C GLY A 158 -6.37 25.71 -21.64
N ASP A 159 -6.77 26.67 -22.46
CA ASP A 159 -7.07 26.47 -23.87
C ASP A 159 -6.55 27.69 -24.65
N PHE A 160 -6.64 27.62 -25.99
CA PHE A 160 -6.14 28.69 -26.86
C PHE A 160 -6.91 30.01 -26.71
N SER A 161 -8.10 30.01 -26.10
CA SER A 161 -8.94 31.20 -25.93
C SER A 161 -8.71 31.92 -24.60
N ILE A 162 -8.40 31.19 -23.53
CA ILE A 162 -8.25 31.69 -22.16
C ILE A 162 -6.77 31.81 -21.76
N GLY A 163 -5.87 31.09 -22.45
CA GLY A 163 -4.46 31.02 -22.08
C GLY A 163 -4.18 29.96 -21.01
N ALA A 164 -2.92 29.88 -20.58
CA ALA A 164 -2.51 29.00 -19.49
C ALA A 164 -3.02 29.54 -18.14
N LEU A 165 -3.82 28.73 -17.45
CA LEU A 165 -4.43 29.08 -16.16
C LEU A 165 -4.23 27.97 -15.13
N TRP A 166 -3.86 28.39 -13.93
CA TRP A 166 -3.83 27.49 -12.79
C TRP A 166 -5.23 26.99 -12.43
N GLN A 167 -5.40 25.67 -12.39
CA GLN A 167 -6.60 25.06 -11.82
C GLN A 167 -6.59 25.12 -10.29
N ALA A 168 -7.70 24.68 -9.69
CA ALA A 168 -7.84 24.56 -8.25
C ALA A 168 -6.73 23.65 -7.68
N PRO A 169 -6.05 24.07 -6.59
CA PRO A 169 -4.97 23.29 -6.01
C PRO A 169 -5.50 22.11 -5.18
N PHE A 170 -4.87 20.95 -5.32
CA PHE A 170 -5.11 19.77 -4.49
C PHE A 170 -4.19 19.81 -3.26
N VAL A 171 -4.76 20.26 -2.14
CA VAL A 171 -4.04 20.54 -0.88
C VAL A 171 -4.54 19.72 0.31
N MET A 172 -5.35 18.68 0.09
CA MET A 172 -5.97 17.90 1.18
C MET A 172 -4.94 17.35 2.17
N LYS A 173 -3.77 16.89 1.69
CA LYS A 173 -2.69 16.38 2.55
C LYS A 173 -1.99 17.46 3.38
N CYS A 174 -2.13 18.73 3.02
CA CYS A 174 -1.51 19.84 3.76
C CYS A 174 -2.45 20.49 4.79
N GLN A 175 -3.67 19.95 4.98
CA GLN A 175 -4.60 20.42 6.00
C GLN A 175 -4.15 19.88 7.37
N LEU A 176 -3.34 20.68 8.05
CA LEU A 176 -2.82 20.38 9.38
C LEU A 176 -3.60 21.15 10.44
N SER A 177 -3.76 20.55 11.62
CA SER A 177 -4.30 21.22 12.80
C SER A 177 -3.41 22.39 13.24
N ASP A 178 -3.93 23.25 14.11
CA ASP A 178 -3.17 24.37 14.66
C ASP A 178 -1.98 23.93 15.52
N LEU A 179 -2.12 22.84 16.28
CA LEU A 179 -1.02 22.27 17.07
C LEU A 179 0.05 21.69 16.14
N ALA A 180 -0.34 20.94 15.09
CA ALA A 180 0.59 20.43 14.10
C ALA A 180 1.34 21.58 13.41
N ARG A 181 0.66 22.65 13.01
CA ARG A 181 1.29 23.85 12.40
C ARG A 181 2.32 24.49 13.34
N MET A 182 2.01 24.60 14.63
CA MET A 182 2.94 25.12 15.64
C MET A 182 4.19 24.24 15.75
N ILE A 183 4.03 22.91 15.78
CA ILE A 183 5.13 21.96 15.79
C ILE A 183 5.99 22.10 14.53
N CYS A 184 5.38 22.25 13.35
CA CYS A 184 6.10 22.41 12.09
C CYS A 184 7.02 23.64 12.08
N GLN A 185 6.61 24.74 12.70
CA GLN A 185 7.42 25.97 12.80
C GLN A 185 8.71 25.77 13.60
N LEU A 186 8.79 24.73 14.44
CA LEU A 186 10.04 24.40 15.12
C LEU A 186 11.15 24.06 14.11
N LYS A 187 10.81 23.43 12.98
CA LYS A 187 11.76 23.10 11.90
C LYS A 187 12.44 24.34 11.33
N ASP A 188 11.75 25.47 11.26
CA ASP A 188 12.32 26.73 10.74
C ASP A 188 13.50 27.20 11.58
N ARG A 189 13.61 26.82 12.87
CA ARG A 189 14.77 27.17 13.71
C ARG A 189 16.08 26.52 13.24
N LEU A 190 16.03 25.56 12.30
CA LEU A 190 17.16 24.84 11.72
C LEU A 190 17.72 25.55 10.47
N PHE A 191 18.20 26.77 10.61
CA PHE A 191 18.83 27.52 9.51
C PHE A 191 20.30 27.11 9.26
N PRO A 192 20.86 27.32 8.06
CA PRO A 192 22.29 27.07 7.81
C PRO A 192 23.18 27.95 8.72
N GLY A 193 24.06 27.31 9.50
CA GLY A 193 24.98 27.97 10.45
C GLY A 193 24.58 27.91 11.93
N VAL A 194 23.55 27.14 12.28
CA VAL A 194 23.02 27.01 13.66
C VAL A 194 23.95 26.19 14.58
N SER A 195 24.11 26.68 15.82
CA SER A 195 24.77 25.97 16.94
C SER A 195 23.91 24.79 17.43
N TYR A 196 24.48 23.86 18.20
CA TYR A 196 23.79 22.65 18.68
C TYR A 196 22.64 22.92 19.68
N ALA A 197 22.69 24.02 20.43
CA ALA A 197 21.75 24.31 21.51
C ALA A 197 20.27 24.44 21.02
N PRO A 198 19.98 25.18 19.93
CA PRO A 198 18.65 25.24 19.34
C PRO A 198 18.01 23.89 18.97
N VAL A 199 18.80 22.89 18.57
CA VAL A 199 18.29 21.54 18.23
C VAL A 199 17.88 20.79 19.49
N ILE A 200 18.67 20.89 20.56
CA ILE A 200 18.35 20.26 21.85
C ILE A 200 17.08 20.87 22.45
N ASP A 201 16.96 22.20 22.45
CA ASP A 201 15.80 22.90 23.01
C ASP A 201 14.53 22.56 22.23
N MET A 202 14.64 22.41 20.90
CA MET A 202 13.55 21.93 20.05
C MET A 202 13.09 20.53 20.42
N VAL A 203 14.01 19.55 20.56
CA VAL A 203 13.62 18.18 20.91
C VAL A 203 13.05 18.11 22.33
N LYS A 204 13.53 18.94 23.26
CA LYS A 204 12.93 19.08 24.60
C LYS A 204 11.51 19.62 24.55
N GLU A 205 11.27 20.64 23.72
CA GLU A 205 9.92 21.19 23.49
C GLU A 205 9.00 20.13 22.89
N LEU A 206 9.48 19.33 21.91
CA LEU A 206 8.74 18.18 21.37
C LEU A 206 8.44 17.12 22.44
N ASN A 207 9.39 16.81 23.31
CA ASN A 207 9.18 15.85 24.40
C ASN A 207 8.09 16.35 25.36
N ALA A 208 8.10 17.64 25.70
CA ALA A 208 7.05 18.23 26.53
C ALA A 208 5.66 18.15 25.87
N ILE A 209 5.56 18.42 24.56
CA ILE A 209 4.31 18.34 23.80
C ILE A 209 3.80 16.90 23.72
N THR A 210 4.68 15.95 23.41
CA THR A 210 4.32 14.53 23.21
C THR A 210 4.05 13.78 24.51
N SER A 211 4.40 14.34 25.67
CA SER A 211 4.20 13.71 26.97
C SER A 211 2.74 13.33 27.28
N ASN A 212 1.77 14.05 26.71
CA ASN A 212 0.34 13.72 26.81
C ASN A 212 -0.15 13.07 25.51
N SER A 213 0.00 11.75 25.39
CA SER A 213 -0.35 11.00 24.17
C SER A 213 -1.84 11.09 23.77
N SER A 214 -2.73 11.45 24.70
CA SER A 214 -4.17 11.56 24.44
C SER A 214 -4.58 12.80 23.64
N GLU A 215 -3.75 13.84 23.62
CA GLU A 215 -4.01 15.08 22.88
C GLU A 215 -3.35 15.08 21.48
N ILE A 216 -2.61 14.02 21.14
CA ILE A 216 -1.86 13.90 19.88
C ILE A 216 -2.74 13.25 18.81
N GLY A 217 -3.12 14.03 17.80
CA GLY A 217 -3.80 13.57 16.59
C GLY A 217 -2.85 13.15 15.46
N PHE A 218 -3.39 12.67 14.35
CA PHE A 218 -2.60 12.08 13.25
C PHE A 218 -1.77 13.13 12.51
N THR A 219 -2.25 14.38 12.45
CA THR A 219 -1.51 15.52 11.88
C THR A 219 -0.33 15.92 12.75
N GLU A 220 -0.49 15.84 14.07
CA GLU A 220 0.54 16.12 15.08
C GLU A 220 1.63 15.06 15.02
N VAL A 221 1.27 13.76 14.98
CA VAL A 221 2.26 12.67 14.78
C VAL A 221 3.09 12.94 13.54
N THR A 222 2.44 13.28 12.42
CA THR A 222 3.12 13.56 11.16
C THR A 222 4.07 14.76 11.25
N ALA A 223 3.66 15.82 11.94
CA ALA A 223 4.49 17.00 12.17
C ALA A 223 5.69 16.68 13.07
N VAL A 224 5.48 16.00 14.19
CA VAL A 224 6.54 15.60 15.13
C VAL A 224 7.58 14.74 14.41
N VAL A 225 7.17 13.71 13.66
CA VAL A 225 8.09 12.84 12.92
C VAL A 225 8.90 13.64 11.90
N SER A 226 8.31 14.63 11.24
CA SER A 226 9.02 15.48 10.27
C SER A 226 10.04 16.41 10.91
N VAL A 227 9.78 16.89 12.12
CA VAL A 227 10.77 17.66 12.90
C VAL A 227 11.86 16.72 13.45
N LEU A 228 11.50 15.51 13.91
CA LEU A 228 12.46 14.50 14.38
C LEU A 228 13.41 14.04 13.26
N GLU A 229 12.93 13.85 12.03
CA GLU A 229 13.80 13.54 10.88
C GLU A 229 14.82 14.65 10.65
N ALA A 230 14.38 15.92 10.68
CA ALA A 230 15.28 17.05 10.53
C ALA A 230 16.32 17.08 11.65
N ALA A 231 15.90 16.91 12.91
CA ALA A 231 16.81 16.80 14.04
C ALA A 231 17.78 15.62 13.89
N ALA A 232 17.30 14.50 13.33
CA ALA A 232 18.10 13.31 13.13
C ALA A 232 19.23 13.48 12.11
N GLU A 233 18.96 14.20 11.01
CA GLU A 233 19.96 14.57 10.02
C GLU A 233 21.09 15.44 10.61
N PHE A 234 20.78 16.29 11.59
CA PHE A 234 21.81 17.08 12.29
C PHE A 234 22.71 16.20 13.16
N THR A 235 22.16 15.20 13.85
CA THR A 235 22.95 14.28 14.70
C THR A 235 23.94 13.46 13.88
N ASN A 236 23.59 13.07 12.65
CA ASN A 236 24.51 12.35 11.76
C ASN A 236 25.76 13.16 11.38
N LYS A 237 25.70 14.50 11.44
CA LYS A 237 26.83 15.38 11.10
C LYS A 237 27.75 15.68 12.28
N ILE A 238 27.26 15.49 13.51
CA ILE A 238 27.98 15.82 14.74
C ILE A 238 27.99 14.54 15.58
N ALA A 239 29.04 13.74 15.40
CA ALA A 239 29.29 12.60 16.26
C ALA A 239 29.29 13.06 17.74
N GLU A 240 28.79 12.22 18.64
CA GLU A 240 29.01 12.27 20.10
C GLU A 240 27.94 12.93 21.01
N ASN A 241 26.66 13.10 20.61
CA ASN A 241 25.63 13.57 21.57
C ASN A 241 24.61 12.51 22.01
N THR A 242 25.00 11.69 22.99
CA THR A 242 24.13 10.69 23.64
C THR A 242 22.85 11.29 24.23
N MET A 243 22.88 12.55 24.68
CA MET A 243 21.71 13.21 25.29
C MET A 243 20.62 13.51 24.25
N LEU A 244 21.04 13.97 23.06
CA LEU A 244 20.12 14.25 21.96
C LEU A 244 19.46 12.96 21.45
N ILE A 245 20.24 11.90 21.26
CA ILE A 245 19.70 10.58 20.85
C ILE A 245 18.70 10.06 21.88
N THR A 246 19.01 10.17 23.17
CA THR A 246 18.10 9.75 24.24
C THR A 246 16.79 10.55 24.21
N SER A 247 16.87 11.88 23.99
CA SER A 247 15.68 12.73 23.89
C SER A 247 14.83 12.39 22.64
N ILE A 248 15.46 12.07 21.50
CA ILE A 248 14.76 11.62 20.29
C ILE A 248 14.01 10.31 20.57
N PHE A 249 14.67 9.35 21.24
CA PHE A 249 14.04 8.08 21.61
C PHE A 249 12.88 8.26 22.60
N GLU A 250 12.98 9.19 23.56
CA GLU A 250 11.87 9.54 24.45
C GLU A 250 10.65 10.07 23.68
N VAL A 251 10.85 10.93 22.67
CA VAL A 251 9.73 11.41 21.84
C VAL A 251 9.08 10.26 21.07
N ILE A 252 9.88 9.34 20.49
CA ILE A 252 9.34 8.17 19.78
C ILE A 252 8.59 7.24 20.76
N ASP A 253 9.09 7.08 21.99
CA ASP A 253 8.43 6.30 23.03
C ASP A 253 7.07 6.90 23.43
N ASN A 254 6.98 8.22 23.54
CA ASN A 254 5.71 8.90 23.78
C ASN A 254 4.72 8.70 22.61
N LEU A 255 5.21 8.71 21.35
CA LEU A 255 4.37 8.46 20.17
C LEU A 255 3.86 7.02 20.09
N LEU A 256 4.62 6.05 20.60
CA LEU A 256 4.17 4.65 20.73
C LEU A 256 3.00 4.49 21.71
N ALA A 257 2.82 5.43 22.64
CA ALA A 257 1.68 5.46 23.58
C ALA A 257 0.40 6.09 22.99
N VAL A 258 0.44 6.60 21.76
CA VAL A 258 -0.71 7.20 21.07
C VAL A 258 -1.67 6.09 20.59
N ASN A 259 -2.96 6.42 20.47
CA ASN A 259 -3.95 5.49 19.94
C ASN A 259 -3.54 4.90 18.58
N GLN A 260 -3.68 3.59 18.43
CA GLN A 260 -3.37 2.84 17.21
C GLN A 260 -4.09 3.40 15.98
N GLU A 261 -5.35 3.85 16.10
CA GLU A 261 -6.11 4.44 14.99
C GLU A 261 -5.43 5.71 14.45
N THR A 262 -4.98 6.58 15.34
CA THR A 262 -4.21 7.79 15.00
C THR A 262 -2.91 7.44 14.28
N LEU A 263 -2.21 6.39 14.73
CA LEU A 263 -0.98 5.93 14.09
C LEU A 263 -1.25 5.40 12.67
N ILE A 264 -2.35 4.65 12.48
CA ILE A 264 -2.80 4.16 11.15
C ILE A 264 -3.09 5.32 10.20
N GLU A 265 -3.85 6.33 10.65
CA GLU A 265 -4.14 7.51 9.82
C GLU A 265 -2.86 8.27 9.46
N SER A 266 -1.94 8.44 10.41
CA SER A 266 -0.66 9.12 10.17
C SER A 266 0.25 8.34 9.22
N GLN A 267 0.23 7.01 9.28
CA GLN A 267 0.94 6.12 8.36
C GLN A 267 0.34 6.22 6.95
N ALA A 268 -1.00 6.21 6.83
CA ALA A 268 -1.67 6.39 5.54
C ALA A 268 -1.41 7.78 4.92
N LEU A 269 -1.25 8.81 5.74
CA LEU A 269 -1.00 10.17 5.28
C LEU A 269 0.46 10.41 4.83
N SER A 270 1.44 9.96 5.63
CA SER A 270 2.86 10.34 5.46
C SER A 270 3.87 9.24 5.82
N ASN A 271 3.47 7.97 5.87
CA ASN A 271 4.31 6.84 6.28
C ASN A 271 5.05 7.10 7.61
N SER A 272 4.37 7.75 8.57
CA SER A 272 4.98 8.21 9.82
C SER A 272 5.64 7.09 10.64
N SER A 273 5.01 5.91 10.73
CA SER A 273 5.57 4.76 11.47
C SER A 273 6.82 4.19 10.80
N SER A 274 6.81 4.08 9.47
CA SER A 274 7.99 3.64 8.71
C SER A 274 9.17 4.61 8.86
N ARG A 275 8.88 5.91 8.89
CA ARG A 275 9.88 6.97 9.13
C ARG A 275 10.45 6.90 10.55
N MET A 276 9.59 6.66 11.56
CA MET A 276 10.04 6.44 12.94
C MET A 276 10.97 5.23 13.06
N LEU A 277 10.63 4.09 12.45
CA LEU A 277 11.49 2.90 12.42
C LEU A 277 12.87 3.20 11.80
N ALA A 278 12.90 3.98 10.71
CA ALA A 278 14.15 4.40 10.09
C ALA A 278 14.98 5.33 11.00
N ILE A 279 14.35 6.27 11.72
CA ILE A 279 15.02 7.13 12.71
C ILE A 279 15.63 6.27 13.82
N VAL A 280 14.88 5.32 14.39
CA VAL A 280 15.37 4.43 15.46
C VAL A 280 16.59 3.64 14.99
N SER A 281 16.50 3.02 13.80
CA SER A 281 17.60 2.23 13.23
C SER A 281 18.86 3.07 12.98
N ASN A 282 18.72 4.23 12.33
CA ASN A 282 19.84 5.12 12.01
C ASN A 282 20.49 5.69 13.29
N MET A 283 19.68 6.09 14.27
CA MET A 283 20.16 6.60 15.55
C MET A 283 20.84 5.53 16.40
N ALA A 284 20.31 4.30 16.40
CA ALA A 284 20.92 3.17 17.08
C ALA A 284 22.34 2.90 16.56
N ALA A 285 22.58 3.09 15.26
CA ALA A 285 23.88 2.88 14.63
C ALA A 285 24.97 3.88 15.08
N ILE A 286 24.60 5.05 15.61
CA ILE A 286 25.55 6.13 15.95
C ILE A 286 25.78 6.34 17.46
N ILE A 287 25.06 5.63 18.33
CA ILE A 287 25.23 5.74 19.80
C ILE A 287 26.68 5.41 20.21
N ASN A 288 27.31 6.25 21.04
CA ASN A 288 28.69 5.98 21.47
C ASN A 288 28.76 4.88 22.54
N ILE A 289 29.73 3.98 22.43
CA ILE A 289 30.01 2.95 23.44
C ILE A 289 31.11 3.49 24.34
N THR A 290 30.79 3.76 25.60
CA THR A 290 31.82 4.14 26.58
C THR A 290 32.69 2.92 26.92
N ASN A 291 34.02 3.07 26.84
CA ASN A 291 35.08 2.04 26.99
C ASN A 291 35.00 1.08 28.21
N ALA A 292 34.03 1.21 29.12
CA ALA A 292 33.87 0.33 30.28
C ALA A 292 33.02 -0.93 30.01
N SER A 293 32.21 -0.95 28.94
CA SER A 293 31.42 -2.12 28.54
C SER A 293 31.37 -2.20 27.01
N ASN A 294 31.74 -3.35 26.42
CA ASN A 294 31.67 -3.57 24.96
C ASN A 294 30.23 -3.52 24.40
N HIS A 295 29.23 -3.25 25.24
CA HIS A 295 27.82 -3.15 24.88
C HIS A 295 27.16 -1.97 25.61
N VAL A 296 26.10 -1.43 25.01
CA VAL A 296 25.23 -0.40 25.58
C VAL A 296 23.77 -0.81 25.36
N VAL A 297 22.95 -0.67 26.40
CA VAL A 297 21.50 -0.87 26.32
C VAL A 297 20.80 0.41 26.74
N LYS A 298 19.81 0.84 25.94
CA LYS A 298 18.92 1.97 26.22
C LYS A 298 17.49 1.46 26.29
N ASN A 299 16.87 1.57 27.47
CA ASN A 299 15.51 1.12 27.72
C ASN A 299 14.56 2.32 27.73
N HIS A 300 13.45 2.17 27.01
CA HIS A 300 12.28 3.05 27.04
C HIS A 300 11.02 2.24 27.39
N ALA A 301 9.84 2.84 27.51
CA ALA A 301 8.64 2.12 27.96
C ALA A 301 8.16 1.06 26.94
N TYR A 302 8.18 1.39 25.64
CA TYR A 302 7.62 0.54 24.57
C TYR A 302 8.68 -0.10 23.68
N PHE A 303 9.93 0.36 23.76
CA PHE A 303 11.03 -0.23 23.00
C PHE A 303 12.38 -0.07 23.69
N ALA A 304 13.35 -0.86 23.26
CA ALA A 304 14.75 -0.71 23.66
C ALA A 304 15.71 -0.91 22.50
N VAL A 305 16.90 -0.36 22.66
CA VAL A 305 17.99 -0.50 21.71
C VAL A 305 19.21 -1.04 22.42
N SER A 306 19.82 -2.08 21.86
CA SER A 306 21.12 -2.61 22.27
C SER A 306 22.14 -2.49 21.16
N ILE A 307 23.36 -2.13 21.54
CA ILE A 307 24.49 -1.95 20.63
C ILE A 307 25.67 -2.72 21.18
N ARG A 308 26.44 -3.34 20.29
CA ARG A 308 27.73 -3.96 20.59
C ARG A 308 28.77 -3.63 19.53
N GLU A 309 29.96 -3.24 19.98
CA GLU A 309 31.15 -3.16 19.13
C GLU A 309 31.87 -4.50 19.09
N ASN A 310 32.39 -4.84 17.92
CA ASN A 310 33.09 -6.10 17.73
C ASN A 310 34.55 -5.96 18.18
N ASN A 311 34.90 -6.60 19.30
CA ASN A 311 36.30 -6.97 19.55
C ASN A 311 36.50 -8.34 18.91
N PHE A 312 37.34 -8.42 17.88
CA PHE A 312 37.60 -9.58 17.03
C PHE A 312 38.04 -10.89 17.74
N GLU A 313 38.04 -10.97 19.07
CA GLU A 313 38.26 -12.20 19.83
C GLU A 313 36.95 -12.74 20.41
N GLY A 314 36.49 -13.88 19.89
CA GLY A 314 35.48 -14.71 20.56
C GLY A 314 34.04 -14.56 20.09
N PHE A 315 33.77 -13.93 18.95
CA PHE A 315 32.40 -13.87 18.41
C PHE A 315 32.00 -15.19 17.72
N GLY A 316 31.70 -16.17 18.55
CA GLY A 316 30.87 -17.29 18.20
C GLY A 316 30.06 -17.64 19.43
N ARG A 317 28.73 -17.69 19.29
CA ARG A 317 27.79 -18.19 20.31
C ARG A 317 27.38 -17.16 21.38
N GLU A 318 27.07 -15.93 21.00
CA GLU A 318 26.36 -14.98 21.88
C GLU A 318 24.93 -14.77 21.39
N THR A 319 24.01 -14.69 22.34
CA THR A 319 22.58 -14.55 22.13
C THR A 319 22.10 -13.31 22.90
N LEU A 320 21.43 -12.40 22.19
CA LEU A 320 20.69 -11.33 22.86
C LEU A 320 19.40 -11.96 23.39
N SER A 321 19.15 -11.84 24.69
CA SER A 321 17.92 -12.30 25.34
C SER A 321 17.17 -11.13 25.97
N ILE A 322 15.85 -11.13 25.76
CA ILE A 322 14.92 -10.18 26.37
C ILE A 322 14.03 -10.97 27.32
N ASN A 323 13.98 -10.54 28.57
CA ASN A 323 13.09 -11.11 29.57
C ASN A 323 12.09 -10.07 30.06
N LEU A 324 10.80 -10.33 29.82
CA LEU A 324 9.70 -9.52 30.29
C LEU A 324 9.10 -10.14 31.56
N THR A 325 8.92 -9.30 32.59
CA THR A 325 8.38 -9.74 33.90
C THR A 325 6.89 -10.09 33.83
N ASP A 326 6.12 -9.38 33.02
CA ASP A 326 4.72 -9.68 32.72
C ASP A 326 4.41 -9.36 31.25
N PHE A 327 4.35 -10.38 30.40
CA PHE A 327 4.11 -10.25 28.96
C PHE A 327 2.61 -10.20 28.62
N SER A 328 1.72 -10.31 29.61
CA SER A 328 0.27 -10.34 29.40
C SER A 328 -0.38 -8.95 29.34
N GLU A 329 0.29 -7.91 29.84
CA GLU A 329 -0.18 -6.53 29.81
C GLU A 329 0.50 -5.70 28.71
N PRO A 330 -0.21 -4.74 28.09
CA PRO A 330 0.37 -3.84 27.09
C PRO A 330 1.40 -2.85 27.66
N ASN A 331 1.35 -2.59 28.98
CA ASN A 331 2.25 -1.66 29.68
C ASN A 331 3.23 -2.43 30.56
N VAL A 332 4.35 -2.88 29.98
CA VAL A 332 5.33 -3.64 30.75
C VAL A 332 6.17 -2.70 31.60
N ASN A 333 5.93 -2.72 32.92
CA ASN A 333 6.59 -1.83 33.88
C ASN A 333 8.10 -2.08 34.04
N SER A 334 8.61 -3.26 33.65
CA SER A 334 10.04 -3.53 33.60
C SER A 334 10.37 -4.74 32.69
N TYR A 335 11.29 -4.53 31.77
CA TYR A 335 11.95 -5.60 31.01
C TYR A 335 13.46 -5.41 31.12
N ASN A 336 14.19 -6.51 31.03
CA ASN A 336 15.64 -6.48 30.95
C ASN A 336 16.10 -7.04 29.60
N ILE A 337 17.16 -6.44 29.07
CA ILE A 337 17.85 -6.97 27.90
C ILE A 337 19.23 -7.37 28.36
N THR A 338 19.51 -8.65 28.27
CA THR A 338 20.80 -9.24 28.61
C THR A 338 21.47 -9.77 27.34
N LEU A 339 22.79 -9.63 27.27
CA LEU A 339 23.60 -10.38 26.32
C LEU A 339 24.16 -11.58 27.06
N GLU A 340 23.75 -12.78 26.64
CA GLU A 340 24.14 -14.04 27.26
C GLU A 340 24.91 -14.90 26.25
N THR A 341 25.85 -15.70 26.75
CA THR A 341 26.51 -16.71 25.93
C THR A 341 25.57 -17.91 25.73
N GLU A 342 25.60 -18.48 24.53
CA GLU A 342 24.74 -19.59 24.09
C GLU A 342 24.84 -20.76 25.08
N GLY A 343 23.71 -21.16 25.68
CA GLY A 343 23.62 -22.27 26.63
C GLY A 343 23.13 -21.93 28.04
N ASN A 344 22.92 -20.66 28.39
CA ASN A 344 22.39 -20.25 29.70
C ASN A 344 20.94 -19.73 29.68
N ILE A 345 20.32 -19.63 28.50
CA ILE A 345 18.99 -19.05 28.34
C ILE A 345 17.95 -20.12 28.57
N VAL A 346 17.41 -20.19 29.78
CA VAL A 346 16.40 -21.19 30.11
C VAL A 346 14.98 -20.66 29.88
N TYR A 347 14.69 -19.35 30.00
CA TYR A 347 13.37 -18.78 29.66
C TYR A 347 13.49 -17.28 29.31
N SER A 348 13.53 -16.93 28.02
CA SER A 348 13.46 -15.54 27.55
C SER A 348 12.21 -15.33 26.71
N THR A 349 11.55 -14.18 26.87
CA THR A 349 10.36 -13.81 26.07
C THR A 349 10.70 -13.63 24.59
N GLY A 350 11.93 -13.19 24.30
CA GLY A 350 12.47 -13.11 22.95
C GLY A 350 13.99 -13.28 22.98
N SER A 351 14.57 -13.95 22.00
CA SER A 351 16.03 -13.97 21.84
C SER A 351 16.46 -14.04 20.38
N VAL A 352 17.64 -13.51 20.09
CA VAL A 352 18.28 -13.56 18.77
C VAL A 352 19.72 -14.03 18.91
N THR A 353 20.05 -15.08 18.18
CA THR A 353 21.39 -15.68 18.09
C THR A 353 21.90 -15.55 16.67
N LEU A 354 23.00 -14.82 16.49
CA LEU A 354 23.63 -14.62 15.18
C LEU A 354 24.62 -15.77 14.89
N PRO A 355 24.63 -16.31 13.65
CA PRO A 355 25.53 -17.40 13.28
C PRO A 355 26.99 -16.91 13.17
N SER A 356 27.92 -17.70 13.72
CA SER A 356 29.35 -17.37 13.74
C SER A 356 29.99 -17.29 12.34
N SER A 357 29.45 -17.99 11.35
CA SER A 357 29.92 -17.95 9.95
C SER A 357 29.89 -16.55 9.36
N ASN A 358 28.89 -15.75 9.71
CA ASN A 358 28.66 -14.42 9.13
C ASN A 358 29.44 -13.32 9.87
N LEU A 359 30.02 -13.64 11.03
CA LEU A 359 30.71 -12.71 11.92
C LEU A 359 32.25 -12.77 11.78
N ASN A 360 32.78 -13.74 11.04
CA ASN A 360 34.22 -13.96 10.85
C ASN A 360 34.91 -13.02 9.84
N SER A 361 34.22 -12.02 9.29
CA SER A 361 34.82 -11.03 8.39
C SER A 361 35.43 -9.85 9.17
N SER A 362 36.66 -9.46 8.83
CA SER A 362 37.41 -8.32 9.41
C SER A 362 36.73 -6.95 9.29
N ASN A 363 35.59 -6.87 8.61
CA ASN A 363 34.95 -5.60 8.20
C ASN A 363 33.66 -5.30 8.98
N ILE A 364 33.29 -6.15 9.96
CA ILE A 364 32.11 -5.91 10.80
C ILE A 364 32.50 -5.00 11.95
N ASN A 365 31.87 -3.84 11.98
CA ASN A 365 32.19 -2.78 12.93
C ASN A 365 31.24 -2.82 14.13
N ARG A 366 29.94 -3.10 13.89
CA ARG A 366 28.90 -2.91 14.90
C ARG A 366 27.67 -3.76 14.66
N ILE A 367 27.06 -4.22 15.74
CA ILE A 367 25.77 -4.92 15.74
C ILE A 367 24.79 -4.06 16.54
N THR A 368 23.62 -3.81 15.95
CA THR A 368 22.53 -3.09 16.61
C THR A 368 21.27 -3.95 16.63
N ASN A 369 20.60 -3.96 17.76
CA ASN A 369 19.30 -4.59 17.89
C ASN A 369 18.32 -3.58 18.48
N ALA A 370 17.10 -3.56 17.95
CA ALA A 370 15.99 -2.81 18.50
C ALA A 370 14.86 -3.79 18.81
N VAL A 371 14.28 -3.69 20.01
CA VAL A 371 13.23 -4.57 20.49
C VAL A 371 12.01 -3.70 20.75
N PHE A 372 10.90 -3.99 20.08
CA PHE A 372 9.62 -3.33 20.30
C PHE A 372 8.71 -4.29 21.05
N LEU A 373 8.07 -3.80 22.12
CA LEU A 373 7.18 -4.60 22.95
C LEU A 373 5.79 -4.76 22.32
N THR A 374 5.42 -3.82 21.46
CA THR A 374 4.16 -3.79 20.72
C THR A 374 4.41 -3.73 19.21
N ASP A 375 3.38 -4.05 18.43
CA ASP A 375 3.38 -3.94 16.97
C ASP A 375 2.88 -2.57 16.47
N SER A 376 2.82 -1.55 17.33
CA SER A 376 2.23 -0.23 17.05
C SER A 376 2.85 0.53 15.88
N LEU A 377 4.12 0.26 15.53
CA LEU A 377 4.78 0.84 14.34
C LEU A 377 4.71 -0.05 13.10
N PHE A 378 4.29 -1.31 13.25
CA PHE A 378 4.26 -2.33 12.21
C PHE A 378 2.84 -2.45 11.64
N LEU A 379 2.35 -1.33 11.11
CA LEU A 379 0.96 -1.13 10.74
C LEU A 379 0.67 -1.70 9.36
N ARG A 380 -0.39 -2.51 9.25
CA ARG A 380 -0.87 -3.10 7.99
C ARG A 380 -2.08 -2.35 7.43
N ARG A 381 -2.31 -2.44 6.11
CA ARG A 381 -3.52 -1.88 5.47
C ARG A 381 -4.74 -2.79 5.60
N LYS A 382 -4.51 -4.11 5.64
CA LYS A 382 -5.57 -5.11 5.75
C LYS A 382 -5.61 -5.66 7.16
N PHE A 383 -6.80 -5.64 7.75
CA PHE A 383 -7.09 -6.33 8.99
C PHE A 383 -7.30 -7.80 8.67
N ASP A 384 -6.21 -8.53 8.53
CA ASP A 384 -6.31 -9.98 8.56
C ASP A 384 -6.62 -10.42 9.98
N TYR A 385 -7.19 -11.62 10.10
CA TYR A 385 -7.32 -12.30 11.39
C TYR A 385 -5.96 -12.65 12.01
N PHE A 386 -4.84 -12.18 11.48
CA PHE A 386 -3.51 -12.43 12.03
C PHE A 386 -3.11 -11.31 12.98
N ASN A 387 -2.78 -11.62 14.23
CA ASN A 387 -2.21 -10.67 15.19
C ASN A 387 -0.77 -11.03 15.54
N VAL A 388 0.07 -10.02 15.77
CA VAL A 388 1.42 -10.21 16.30
C VAL A 388 1.31 -10.69 17.74
N SER A 389 1.85 -11.86 18.02
CA SER A 389 1.77 -12.57 19.29
C SER A 389 3.09 -12.59 20.06
N SER A 390 4.13 -11.96 19.55
CA SER A 390 5.46 -11.88 20.18
C SER A 390 5.91 -10.43 20.30
N VAL A 391 7.01 -10.20 21.02
CA VAL A 391 7.80 -8.97 20.82
C VAL A 391 8.35 -8.92 19.39
N VAL A 392 8.65 -7.72 18.90
CA VAL A 392 9.29 -7.55 17.59
C VAL A 392 10.78 -7.30 17.81
N ILE A 393 11.63 -8.16 17.24
CA ILE A 393 13.09 -8.03 17.33
C ILE A 393 13.62 -7.60 15.97
N SER A 394 14.23 -6.42 15.92
CA SER A 394 14.95 -5.91 14.76
C SER A 394 16.44 -6.06 14.99
N THR A 395 17.15 -6.65 14.04
CA THR A 395 18.61 -6.82 14.13
C THR A 395 19.27 -6.34 12.85
N SER A 396 20.40 -5.65 12.98
CA SER A 396 21.19 -5.21 11.83
C SER A 396 22.68 -5.27 12.13
N ILE A 397 23.46 -5.61 11.11
CA ILE A 397 24.91 -5.69 11.16
C ILE A 397 25.47 -4.63 10.21
N LEU A 398 26.27 -3.72 10.74
CA LEU A 398 26.94 -2.68 9.97
C LEU A 398 28.34 -3.13 9.57
N ARG A 399 28.60 -3.21 8.28
CA ARG A 399 29.91 -3.53 7.69
C ARG A 399 30.46 -2.28 7.00
N GLU A 400 31.53 -1.71 7.54
CA GLU A 400 32.09 -0.40 7.12
C GLU A 400 31.05 0.74 7.10
N PHE A 401 30.27 0.86 6.02
CA PHE A 401 29.24 1.88 5.80
C PHE A 401 27.90 1.33 5.28
N ASP A 402 27.77 0.00 5.06
CA ASP A 402 26.55 -0.62 4.53
C ASP A 402 25.99 -1.68 5.48
N ALA A 403 24.66 -1.76 5.56
CA ALA A 403 23.95 -2.80 6.31
C ALA A 403 23.86 -4.09 5.49
N ILE A 404 24.22 -5.23 6.11
CA ILE A 404 24.07 -6.55 5.48
C ILE A 404 22.58 -6.91 5.47
N LYS A 405 22.05 -7.26 4.29
CA LYS A 405 20.65 -7.67 4.13
C LYS A 405 20.47 -9.18 4.13
N GLU A 406 21.34 -9.92 3.44
CA GLU A 406 21.24 -11.38 3.28
C GLU A 406 22.39 -12.11 3.98
N LEU A 407 22.12 -13.31 4.48
CA LEU A 407 23.04 -14.13 5.24
C LEU A 407 23.14 -15.55 4.68
N ASP A 408 24.37 -16.05 4.55
CA ASP A 408 24.63 -17.44 4.13
C ASP A 408 24.12 -18.50 5.11
N SER A 409 24.12 -18.18 6.42
CA SER A 409 23.56 -19.03 7.48
C SER A 409 22.39 -18.31 8.14
N PRO A 410 21.31 -19.02 8.52
CA PRO A 410 20.14 -18.39 9.11
C PRO A 410 20.41 -17.87 10.53
N VAL A 411 19.78 -16.75 10.87
CA VAL A 411 19.66 -16.24 12.23
C VAL A 411 18.68 -17.10 13.00
N ASN A 412 19.03 -17.49 14.22
CA ASN A 412 18.17 -18.26 15.09
C ASN A 412 17.48 -17.33 16.09
N LEU A 413 16.16 -17.24 16.00
CA LEU A 413 15.32 -16.43 16.87
C LEU A 413 14.43 -17.34 17.71
N SER A 414 14.16 -16.98 18.96
CA SER A 414 13.21 -17.69 19.81
C SER A 414 12.22 -16.70 20.43
N PHE A 415 10.92 -16.98 20.32
CA PHE A 415 9.85 -16.12 20.81
C PHE A 415 8.90 -16.90 21.73
N GLN A 416 8.57 -16.30 22.87
CA GLN A 416 7.44 -16.73 23.69
C GLN A 416 6.17 -16.04 23.18
N LEU A 417 5.09 -16.80 23.07
CA LEU A 417 3.80 -16.29 22.64
C LEU A 417 3.12 -15.52 23.78
N ASN A 418 2.47 -14.41 23.44
CA ASN A 418 1.74 -13.57 24.38
C ASN A 418 0.50 -14.33 24.84
N PRO A 419 0.38 -14.68 26.14
CA PRO A 419 -0.75 -15.46 26.64
C PRO A 419 -2.09 -14.72 26.54
N ALA A 420 -2.10 -13.39 26.38
CA ALA A 420 -3.31 -12.61 26.17
C ALA A 420 -3.91 -12.84 24.78
N ILE A 421 -3.09 -13.23 23.80
CA ILE A 421 -3.50 -13.45 22.42
C ILE A 421 -3.82 -14.93 22.23
N LYS A 422 -5.10 -15.21 21.95
CA LYS A 422 -5.59 -16.57 21.69
C LYS A 422 -5.70 -16.78 20.19
N GLY A 423 -4.60 -17.18 19.57
CA GLY A 423 -4.57 -17.53 18.16
C GLY A 423 -4.08 -18.96 17.89
N SER A 424 -4.32 -19.44 16.68
CA SER A 424 -3.82 -20.71 16.16
C SER A 424 -2.72 -20.48 15.12
N PHE A 425 -1.99 -21.54 14.77
CA PHE A 425 -0.97 -21.53 13.71
C PHE A 425 0.07 -20.40 13.84
N PRO A 426 0.93 -20.45 14.87
CA PRO A 426 2.02 -19.48 15.00
C PRO A 426 2.98 -19.60 13.81
N GLN A 427 3.29 -18.47 13.19
CA GLN A 427 4.16 -18.38 12.02
C GLN A 427 5.20 -17.26 12.19
N CYS A 428 6.45 -17.59 11.92
CA CYS A 428 7.55 -16.63 11.89
C CYS A 428 7.45 -15.75 10.65
N VAL A 429 7.51 -14.44 10.87
CA VAL A 429 7.42 -13.43 9.82
C VAL A 429 8.44 -12.32 10.04
N PHE A 430 8.70 -11.57 8.97
CA PHE A 430 9.51 -10.38 8.99
C PHE A 430 8.79 -9.20 8.36
N TRP A 431 9.14 -7.99 8.79
CA TRP A 431 8.57 -6.76 8.25
C TRP A 431 9.25 -6.38 6.94
N ASP A 432 8.49 -6.41 5.84
CA ASP A 432 8.93 -5.91 4.54
C ASP A 432 8.26 -4.56 4.25
N GLN A 433 9.04 -3.50 4.35
CA GLN A 433 8.59 -2.13 4.10
C GLN A 433 8.25 -1.86 2.62
N SER A 434 8.76 -2.67 1.68
CA SER A 434 8.55 -2.47 0.24
C SER A 434 7.13 -2.87 -0.22
N LEU A 435 6.47 -3.74 0.54
CA LEU A 435 5.12 -4.20 0.24
C LEU A 435 4.08 -3.07 0.34
N ASN A 436 2.92 -3.29 -0.29
CA ASN A 436 1.79 -2.36 -0.27
C ASN A 436 2.13 -0.92 -0.71
N SER A 437 2.96 -0.77 -1.75
CA SER A 437 3.41 0.54 -2.26
C SER A 437 4.20 1.36 -1.21
N GLY A 438 5.08 0.71 -0.44
CA GLY A 438 5.91 1.37 0.57
C GLY A 438 5.20 1.62 1.91
N TYR A 439 4.01 1.03 2.12
CA TYR A 439 3.31 1.07 3.41
C TYR A 439 3.84 0.03 4.39
N GLY A 440 4.33 -1.10 3.86
CA GLY A 440 4.84 -2.25 4.60
C GLY A 440 3.80 -3.35 4.85
N ASP A 441 4.29 -4.57 5.01
CA ASP A 441 3.52 -5.73 5.48
C ASP A 441 4.44 -6.79 6.12
N TRP A 442 3.84 -7.78 6.79
CA TRP A 442 4.55 -8.96 7.26
C TRP A 442 4.67 -9.99 6.12
N SER A 443 5.88 -10.52 5.89
CA SER A 443 6.13 -11.65 4.98
C SER A 443 6.75 -12.83 5.74
N SER A 444 6.50 -14.05 5.28
CA SER A 444 7.13 -15.27 5.79
C SER A 444 8.23 -15.82 4.88
N ASP A 445 8.54 -15.10 3.79
CA ASP A 445 9.52 -15.54 2.81
C ASP A 445 10.89 -15.78 3.44
N ASN A 446 11.48 -16.94 3.17
CA ASN A 446 12.78 -17.37 3.69
C ASN A 446 12.91 -17.38 5.23
N CYS A 447 11.79 -17.56 5.95
CA CYS A 447 11.75 -17.76 7.39
C CYS A 447 11.08 -19.10 7.75
N ASP A 448 11.85 -20.06 8.25
CA ASP A 448 11.33 -21.35 8.72
C ASP A 448 10.82 -21.24 10.16
N THR A 449 9.63 -21.81 10.42
CA THR A 449 9.00 -21.84 11.75
C THR A 449 9.11 -23.23 12.36
N SER A 450 9.53 -23.31 13.62
CA SER A 450 9.54 -24.56 14.40
C SER A 450 9.08 -24.31 15.84
N TYR A 451 8.49 -25.32 16.47
CA TYR A 451 8.03 -25.23 17.86
C TYR A 451 8.94 -26.05 18.79
N ASP A 452 9.46 -25.43 19.83
CA ASP A 452 10.21 -26.11 20.87
C ASP A 452 9.29 -26.52 22.02
N SER A 453 9.04 -27.83 22.14
CA SER A 453 8.16 -28.39 23.16
C SER A 453 8.69 -28.23 24.59
N VAL A 454 10.01 -28.05 24.78
CA VAL A 454 10.63 -27.97 26.11
C VAL A 454 10.48 -26.57 26.68
N THR A 455 10.79 -25.55 25.89
CA THR A 455 10.70 -24.14 26.30
C THR A 455 9.33 -23.52 26.01
N GLN A 456 8.45 -24.23 25.29
CA GLN A 456 7.17 -23.72 24.77
C GLN A 456 7.34 -22.45 23.91
N ALA A 457 8.49 -22.31 23.26
CA ALA A 457 8.83 -21.17 22.42
C ALA A 457 8.75 -21.52 20.93
N ILE A 458 8.47 -20.52 20.11
CA ILE A 458 8.56 -20.60 18.65
C ILE A 458 9.96 -20.22 18.24
N LYS A 459 10.62 -21.09 17.48
CA LYS A 459 11.95 -20.88 16.91
C LYS A 459 11.83 -20.53 15.44
N CYS A 460 12.44 -19.42 15.05
CA CYS A 460 12.48 -18.93 13.68
C CYS A 460 13.91 -19.00 13.12
N PHE A 461 14.04 -19.48 11.89
CA PHE A 461 15.30 -19.52 11.15
C PHE A 461 15.15 -18.71 9.87
N CYS A 462 15.74 -17.52 9.83
CA CYS A 462 15.62 -16.59 8.69
C CYS A 462 16.99 -16.25 8.11
N ASN A 463 17.11 -16.15 6.79
CA ASN A 463 18.37 -15.91 6.08
C ASN A 463 18.65 -14.42 5.76
N HIS A 464 18.03 -13.49 6.47
CA HIS A 464 18.22 -12.05 6.29
C HIS A 464 18.19 -11.32 7.63
N LEU A 465 18.45 -10.00 7.62
CA LEU A 465 18.43 -9.14 8.80
C LEU A 465 17.40 -8.02 8.61
N THR A 466 16.34 -8.07 9.40
CA THR A 466 15.18 -7.15 9.33
C THR A 466 14.53 -7.07 10.72
N SER A 467 13.25 -6.71 10.79
CA SER A 467 12.40 -6.84 11.99
C SER A 467 11.61 -8.15 11.93
N PHE A 468 11.66 -8.95 12.99
CA PHE A 468 11.04 -10.27 13.07
C PHE A 468 9.99 -10.35 14.17
N ALA A 469 8.94 -11.12 13.93
CA ALA A 469 7.89 -11.39 14.89
C ALA A 469 7.22 -12.76 14.62
N VAL A 470 6.33 -13.18 15.52
CA VAL A 470 5.45 -14.33 15.33
C VAL A 470 4.01 -13.84 15.26
N ILE A 471 3.32 -14.12 14.17
CA ILE A 471 1.89 -13.85 14.02
C ILE A 471 1.06 -15.12 14.26
N GLN A 472 -0.18 -14.94 14.73
CA GLN A 472 -1.15 -16.02 14.92
C GLN A 472 -2.51 -15.65 14.34
N ASP A 473 -3.22 -16.63 13.82
CA ASP A 473 -4.61 -16.50 13.39
C ASP A 473 -5.54 -16.44 14.61
N VAL A 474 -6.04 -15.23 14.90
CA VAL A 474 -7.04 -14.88 15.91
C VAL A 474 -8.46 -14.82 15.32
N SER A 475 -8.70 -15.43 14.17
CA SER A 475 -10.05 -15.50 13.58
C SER A 475 -11.02 -16.01 14.63
N PRO A 476 -12.24 -15.46 14.71
CA PRO A 476 -13.27 -15.93 15.62
C PRO A 476 -13.72 -17.32 15.16
N THR A 477 -12.89 -18.31 15.44
CA THR A 477 -13.28 -19.70 15.44
C THR A 477 -14.12 -19.85 16.70
N GLU A 478 -15.38 -20.27 16.55
CA GLU A 478 -16.04 -21.00 17.65
C GLU A 478 -15.02 -21.98 18.21
N PRO A 479 -14.86 -22.10 19.55
CA PRO A 479 -13.72 -22.75 20.19
C PRO A 479 -13.47 -24.14 19.57
N SER A 480 -12.66 -24.14 18.52
CA SER A 480 -12.31 -25.31 17.75
C SER A 480 -11.17 -25.90 18.51
N THR A 481 -11.52 -26.51 19.65
CA THR A 481 -10.75 -27.62 20.15
C THR A 481 -10.52 -28.50 18.93
N VAL A 482 -9.25 -28.64 18.57
CA VAL A 482 -8.75 -29.38 17.41
C VAL A 482 -9.44 -30.76 17.27
N VAL A 483 -9.93 -31.29 18.39
CA VAL A 483 -10.80 -32.47 18.54
C VAL A 483 -12.10 -32.43 17.71
N ASN A 484 -12.77 -31.28 17.58
CA ASN A 484 -14.09 -31.19 16.94
C ASN A 484 -14.04 -31.17 15.40
N VAL A 485 -13.01 -30.56 14.80
CA VAL A 485 -12.81 -30.56 13.34
C VAL A 485 -12.49 -31.98 12.86
N TYR A 486 -11.58 -32.68 13.56
CA TYR A 486 -11.29 -34.08 13.25
C TYR A 486 -12.50 -34.99 13.46
N TYR A 487 -13.38 -34.69 14.42
CA TYR A 487 -14.58 -35.48 14.65
C TYR A 487 -15.60 -35.34 13.51
N LEU A 488 -15.90 -34.12 13.08
CA LEU A 488 -16.87 -33.85 11.99
C LEU A 488 -16.38 -34.36 10.63
N ASP A 489 -15.08 -34.22 10.35
CA ASP A 489 -14.47 -34.77 9.13
C ASP A 489 -14.45 -36.30 9.15
N SER A 490 -14.15 -36.91 10.31
CA SER A 490 -14.14 -38.38 10.45
C SER A 490 -15.53 -38.98 10.27
N VAL A 491 -16.57 -38.37 10.85
CA VAL A 491 -17.95 -38.85 10.72
C VAL A 491 -18.43 -38.74 9.27
N SER A 492 -18.12 -37.63 8.58
CA SER A 492 -18.47 -37.43 7.18
C SER A 492 -17.76 -38.43 6.26
N TYR A 493 -16.47 -38.66 6.49
CA TYR A 493 -15.68 -39.62 5.70
C TYR A 493 -16.17 -41.06 5.86
N ILE A 494 -16.44 -41.49 7.09
CA ILE A 494 -17.02 -42.82 7.38
C ILE A 494 -18.40 -42.95 6.73
N GLY A 495 -19.24 -41.92 6.83
CA GLY A 495 -20.58 -41.90 6.22
C GLY A 495 -20.53 -42.05 4.69
N ILE A 496 -19.58 -41.39 4.02
CA ILE A 496 -19.40 -41.47 2.57
C ILE A 496 -18.99 -42.88 2.15
N ILE A 497 -18.02 -43.50 2.83
CA ILE A 497 -17.56 -44.87 2.52
C ILE A 497 -18.72 -45.87 2.65
N ILE A 498 -19.46 -45.80 3.77
CA ILE A 498 -20.61 -46.68 4.00
C ILE A 498 -21.66 -46.49 2.90
N THR A 499 -21.94 -45.24 2.53
CA THR A 499 -22.93 -44.92 1.48
C THR A 499 -22.51 -45.47 0.12
N ILE A 500 -21.24 -45.33 -0.27
CA ILE A 500 -20.71 -45.89 -1.52
C ILE A 500 -20.85 -47.42 -1.53
N ILE A 501 -20.51 -48.11 -0.44
CA ILE A 501 -20.62 -49.57 -0.34
C ILE A 501 -22.09 -50.00 -0.49
N CYS A 502 -23.02 -49.34 0.21
CA CYS A 502 -24.46 -49.60 0.10
C CYS A 502 -24.98 -49.39 -1.33
N LEU A 503 -24.53 -48.33 -2.02
CA LEU A 503 -24.90 -48.06 -3.41
C LEU A 503 -24.37 -49.13 -4.37
N ILE A 504 -23.14 -49.61 -4.19
CA ILE A 504 -22.56 -50.69 -4.99
C ILE A 504 -23.35 -52.00 -4.80
N ILE A 505 -23.67 -52.35 -3.55
CA ILE A 505 -24.49 -53.54 -3.24
C ILE A 505 -25.85 -53.43 -3.92
N THR A 506 -26.47 -52.25 -3.86
CA THR A 506 -27.76 -51.96 -4.50
C THR A 506 -27.68 -52.17 -6.01
N VAL A 507 -26.65 -51.62 -6.68
CA VAL A 507 -26.43 -51.81 -8.12
C VAL A 507 -26.23 -53.30 -8.46
N VAL A 508 -25.38 -54.02 -7.72
CA VAL A 508 -25.11 -55.46 -7.96
C VAL A 508 -26.37 -56.31 -7.79
N PHE A 509 -27.15 -56.05 -6.74
CA PHE A 509 -28.42 -56.73 -6.49
C PHE A 509 -29.42 -56.53 -7.64
N TYR A 510 -29.52 -55.31 -8.17
CA TYR A 510 -30.38 -55.02 -9.31
C TYR A 510 -29.89 -55.66 -10.62
N LEU A 511 -28.57 -55.76 -10.82
CA LEU A 511 -28.00 -56.43 -12.00
C LEU A 511 -28.21 -57.95 -11.99
N TYR A 512 -28.28 -58.58 -10.81
CA TYR A 512 -28.48 -60.02 -10.66
C TYR A 512 -29.94 -60.46 -10.84
N ASN A 513 -30.90 -59.62 -10.45
CA ASN A 513 -32.33 -59.94 -10.49
C ASN A 513 -32.96 -59.57 -11.84
N LYS A 514 -33.10 -60.56 -12.73
CA LYS A 514 -33.68 -60.38 -14.07
C LYS A 514 -35.13 -59.87 -14.07
N ASP A 515 -35.92 -60.22 -13.05
CA ASP A 515 -37.33 -59.82 -12.95
C ASP A 515 -37.48 -58.33 -12.59
N LEU A 516 -36.52 -57.76 -11.86
CA LEU A 516 -36.50 -56.34 -11.50
C LEU A 516 -35.99 -55.45 -12.66
N ARG A 517 -35.17 -56.01 -13.55
CA ARG A 517 -34.59 -55.33 -14.73
C ARG A 517 -35.62 -54.94 -15.79
N ILE A 518 -36.83 -55.51 -15.75
CA ILE A 518 -37.89 -55.27 -16.75
C ILE A 518 -38.67 -53.98 -16.43
N SER A 519 -38.60 -53.46 -15.20
CA SER A 519 -39.32 -52.26 -14.78
C SER A 519 -38.60 -50.98 -15.21
N ASN A 520 -39.31 -50.06 -15.86
CA ASN A 520 -38.79 -48.76 -16.28
C ASN A 520 -38.32 -47.89 -15.11
N HIS A 521 -38.97 -47.99 -13.94
CA HIS A 521 -38.58 -47.29 -12.72
C HIS A 521 -37.20 -47.76 -12.20
N CYS A 522 -36.85 -49.04 -12.40
CA CYS A 522 -35.55 -49.58 -12.00
C CYS A 522 -34.39 -48.97 -12.81
N HIS A 523 -34.60 -48.66 -14.10
CA HIS A 523 -33.59 -48.00 -14.93
C HIS A 523 -33.26 -46.58 -14.45
N MET A 524 -34.24 -45.90 -13.87
CA MET A 524 -34.06 -44.54 -13.37
C MET A 524 -33.32 -44.54 -12.03
N LEU A 525 -33.69 -45.47 -11.13
CA LEU A 525 -32.99 -45.69 -9.87
C LEU A 525 -31.51 -46.10 -10.08
N LEU A 526 -31.22 -46.93 -11.08
CA LEU A 526 -29.84 -47.28 -11.43
C LEU A 526 -29.03 -46.07 -11.90
N ASN A 527 -29.61 -45.20 -12.74
CA ASN A 527 -28.96 -43.95 -13.16
C ASN A 527 -28.67 -43.03 -11.96
N LEU A 528 -29.62 -42.94 -11.02
CA LEU A 528 -29.44 -42.17 -9.80
C LEU A 528 -28.31 -42.75 -8.92
N CYS A 529 -28.23 -44.08 -8.75
CA CYS A 529 -27.13 -44.72 -8.04
C CYS A 529 -25.77 -44.44 -8.68
N PHE A 530 -25.66 -44.48 -10.01
CA PHE A 530 -24.41 -44.14 -10.71
C PHE A 530 -24.02 -42.66 -10.53
N ALA A 531 -24.98 -41.74 -10.60
CA ALA A 531 -24.74 -40.32 -10.36
C ALA A 531 -24.25 -40.07 -8.93
N PHE A 532 -24.85 -40.72 -7.93
CA PHE A 532 -24.40 -40.63 -6.54
C PHE A 532 -23.01 -41.20 -6.31
N ILE A 533 -22.68 -42.36 -6.90
CA ILE A 533 -21.32 -42.91 -6.83
C ILE A 533 -20.32 -41.91 -7.41
N GLY A 534 -20.62 -41.31 -8.57
CA GLY A 534 -19.79 -40.26 -9.17
C GLY A 534 -19.63 -39.03 -8.28
N LEU A 535 -20.71 -38.57 -7.65
CA LEU A 535 -20.70 -37.43 -6.72
C LEU A 535 -19.81 -37.69 -5.50
N TYR A 536 -19.98 -38.85 -4.84
CA TYR A 536 -19.20 -39.19 -3.65
C TYR A 536 -17.73 -39.45 -3.96
N LEU A 537 -17.40 -40.08 -5.10
CA LEU A 537 -16.01 -40.23 -5.53
C LEU A 537 -15.38 -38.87 -5.85
N SER A 538 -16.11 -37.98 -6.54
CA SER A 538 -15.62 -36.63 -6.85
C SER A 538 -15.35 -35.83 -5.58
N PHE A 539 -16.21 -35.95 -4.57
CA PHE A 539 -16.04 -35.34 -3.25
C PHE A 539 -14.78 -35.85 -2.52
N VAL A 540 -14.52 -37.15 -2.55
CA VAL A 540 -13.28 -37.71 -1.99
C VAL A 540 -12.06 -37.18 -2.76
N THR A 541 -12.12 -37.12 -4.08
CA THR A 541 -11.00 -36.59 -4.88
C THR A 541 -10.75 -35.10 -4.63
N SER A 542 -11.79 -34.28 -4.42
CA SER A 542 -11.62 -32.85 -4.13
C SER A 542 -10.95 -32.58 -2.79
N ILE A 543 -11.14 -33.45 -1.80
CA ILE A 543 -10.44 -33.36 -0.51
C ILE A 543 -8.93 -33.58 -0.69
N HIS A 544 -8.55 -34.52 -1.55
CA HIS A 544 -7.14 -34.91 -1.76
C HIS A 544 -6.43 -34.08 -2.85
N ALA A 545 -7.16 -33.31 -3.64
CA ALA A 545 -6.61 -32.54 -4.76
C ALA A 545 -5.98 -31.18 -4.38
N ARG A 546 -5.88 -30.86 -3.08
CA ARG A 546 -5.44 -29.53 -2.57
C ARG A 546 -4.02 -29.10 -2.99
N ASN A 547 -3.15 -30.05 -3.33
CA ASN A 547 -1.72 -29.78 -3.56
C ASN A 547 -1.34 -29.62 -5.04
N ILE A 548 -2.26 -29.82 -5.98
CA ILE A 548 -1.97 -29.69 -7.42
C ILE A 548 -3.09 -28.90 -8.10
N ASN A 549 -2.81 -27.66 -8.49
CA ASN A 549 -3.79 -26.69 -8.99
C ASN A 549 -4.68 -27.23 -10.13
N SER A 550 -4.11 -27.97 -11.09
CA SER A 550 -4.87 -28.58 -12.18
C SER A 550 -5.82 -29.68 -11.72
N PHE A 551 -5.44 -30.47 -10.70
CA PHE A 551 -6.32 -31.50 -10.13
C PHE A 551 -7.40 -30.89 -9.25
N CYS A 552 -7.09 -29.81 -8.53
CA CYS A 552 -8.07 -29.07 -7.73
C CYS A 552 -9.20 -28.54 -8.63
N ALA A 553 -8.85 -27.83 -9.70
CA ALA A 553 -9.83 -27.29 -10.65
C ALA A 553 -10.66 -28.39 -11.34
N LEU A 554 -10.02 -29.49 -11.75
CA LEU A 554 -10.73 -30.63 -12.35
C LEU A 554 -11.69 -31.30 -11.35
N SER A 555 -11.28 -31.43 -10.09
CA SER A 555 -12.13 -32.03 -9.05
C SER A 555 -13.35 -31.18 -8.72
N GLY A 556 -13.20 -29.85 -8.69
CA GLY A 556 -14.31 -28.91 -8.51
C GLY A 556 -15.31 -28.95 -9.67
N PHE A 557 -14.81 -29.02 -10.90
CA PHE A 557 -15.65 -29.20 -12.10
C PHE A 557 -16.49 -30.49 -12.02
N MET A 558 -15.85 -31.61 -11.68
CA MET A 558 -16.54 -32.92 -11.58
C MET A 558 -17.57 -32.93 -10.45
N LEU A 559 -17.24 -32.35 -9.29
CA LEU A 559 -18.16 -32.25 -8.15
C LEU A 559 -19.44 -31.49 -8.52
N GLN A 560 -19.30 -30.31 -9.14
CA GLN A 560 -20.43 -29.49 -9.56
C GLN A 560 -21.29 -30.18 -10.62
N PHE A 561 -20.65 -30.88 -11.57
CA PHE A 561 -21.33 -31.67 -12.59
C PHE A 561 -22.19 -32.79 -11.99
N PHE A 562 -21.60 -33.69 -11.18
CA PHE A 562 -22.35 -34.80 -10.61
C PHE A 562 -23.44 -34.33 -9.64
N PHE A 563 -23.24 -33.22 -8.93
CA PHE A 563 -24.26 -32.65 -8.06
C PHE A 563 -25.51 -32.22 -8.85
N LEU A 564 -25.32 -31.51 -9.96
CA LEU A 564 -26.41 -31.09 -10.85
C LEU A 564 -27.10 -32.29 -11.52
N VAL A 565 -26.34 -33.31 -11.92
CA VAL A 565 -26.91 -34.56 -12.46
C VAL A 565 -27.79 -35.25 -11.41
N CYS A 566 -27.32 -35.40 -10.17
CA CYS A 566 -28.11 -35.95 -9.07
C CYS A 566 -29.41 -35.17 -8.82
N LEU A 567 -29.33 -33.83 -8.74
CA LEU A 567 -30.50 -32.98 -8.55
C LEU A 567 -31.52 -33.13 -9.67
N SER A 568 -31.06 -33.19 -10.92
CA SER A 568 -31.94 -33.35 -12.08
C SER A 568 -32.62 -34.72 -12.12
N LEU A 569 -31.89 -35.80 -11.76
CA LEU A 569 -32.42 -37.16 -11.70
C LEU A 569 -33.40 -37.34 -10.54
N MET A 570 -33.12 -36.77 -9.36
CA MET A 570 -34.08 -36.76 -8.24
C MET A 570 -35.36 -36.01 -8.58
N SER A 571 -35.23 -34.85 -9.22
CA SER A 571 -36.39 -34.06 -9.67
C SER A 571 -37.22 -34.85 -10.66
N ALA A 572 -36.56 -35.56 -11.57
CA ALA A 572 -37.24 -36.38 -12.54
C ALA A 572 -37.91 -37.62 -11.92
N GLU A 573 -37.30 -38.27 -10.93
CA GLU A 573 -37.89 -39.39 -10.17
C GLU A 573 -39.16 -38.92 -9.45
N ALA A 574 -39.12 -37.73 -8.85
CA ALA A 574 -40.29 -37.12 -8.21
C ALA A 574 -41.42 -36.85 -9.22
N ILE A 575 -41.09 -36.40 -10.44
CA ILE A 575 -42.07 -36.19 -11.52
C ILE A 575 -42.63 -37.52 -12.02
N ASP A 576 -41.79 -38.54 -12.21
CA ASP A 576 -42.22 -39.89 -12.62
C ASP A 576 -43.20 -40.48 -11.60
N LEU A 577 -42.87 -40.40 -10.32
CA LEU A 577 -43.71 -40.85 -9.22
C LEU A 577 -45.06 -40.12 -9.22
N TYR A 578 -45.05 -38.80 -9.42
CA TYR A 578 -46.27 -37.99 -9.47
C TYR A 578 -47.16 -38.35 -10.67
N LEU A 579 -46.58 -38.51 -11.85
CA LEU A 579 -47.30 -38.88 -13.07
C LEU A 579 -47.92 -40.27 -12.96
N ASN A 580 -47.20 -41.24 -12.38
CA ASN A 580 -47.65 -42.61 -12.21
C ASN A 580 -48.75 -42.73 -11.15
N ILE A 581 -48.64 -42.03 -10.01
CA ILE A 581 -49.60 -42.17 -8.90
C ILE A 581 -50.85 -41.31 -9.09
N VAL A 582 -50.69 -40.04 -9.47
CA VAL A 582 -51.79 -39.06 -9.44
C VAL A 582 -52.51 -38.98 -10.78
N ILE A 583 -51.73 -38.92 -11.87
CA ILE A 583 -52.26 -38.65 -13.21
C ILE A 583 -52.52 -39.95 -13.99
N ASN A 584 -51.90 -41.07 -13.57
CA ASN A 584 -51.95 -42.39 -14.23
C ASN A 584 -51.70 -42.27 -15.75
N SER A 585 -50.73 -41.44 -16.12
CA SER A 585 -50.37 -41.15 -17.51
C SER A 585 -48.96 -41.64 -17.80
N SER A 586 -48.78 -42.36 -18.91
CA SER A 586 -47.48 -42.87 -19.34
C SER A 586 -47.02 -42.16 -20.62
N ILE A 587 -45.91 -41.44 -20.54
CA ILE A 587 -45.29 -40.77 -21.68
C ILE A 587 -44.37 -41.78 -22.40
N LYS A 588 -44.52 -41.93 -23.72
CA LYS A 588 -43.66 -42.83 -24.52
C LYS A 588 -42.20 -42.37 -24.45
N PHE A 589 -41.30 -43.30 -24.15
CA PHE A 589 -39.85 -43.07 -24.01
C PHE A 589 -39.47 -42.01 -22.97
N PHE A 590 -40.31 -41.79 -21.95
CA PHE A 590 -40.08 -40.79 -20.91
C PHE A 590 -38.69 -40.91 -20.28
N HIS A 591 -38.33 -42.10 -19.79
CA HIS A 591 -37.05 -42.34 -19.12
C HIS A 591 -35.84 -42.07 -20.01
N LEU A 592 -35.88 -42.43 -21.30
CA LEU A 592 -34.77 -42.15 -22.23
C LEU A 592 -34.58 -40.65 -22.43
N LYS A 593 -35.68 -39.90 -22.62
CA LYS A 593 -35.62 -38.44 -22.81
C LYS A 593 -35.13 -37.74 -21.55
N VAL A 594 -35.64 -38.14 -20.39
CA VAL A 594 -35.28 -37.58 -19.09
C VAL A 594 -33.81 -37.85 -18.76
N THR A 595 -33.33 -39.08 -18.91
CA THR A 595 -31.92 -39.41 -18.69
C THR A 595 -31.03 -38.58 -19.60
N LEU A 596 -31.37 -38.46 -20.89
CA LEU A 596 -30.58 -37.64 -21.83
C LEU A 596 -30.51 -36.16 -21.40
N VAL A 597 -31.64 -35.57 -20.98
CA VAL A 597 -31.68 -34.19 -20.47
C VAL A 597 -30.88 -34.03 -19.18
N SER A 598 -31.05 -34.95 -18.23
CA SER A 598 -30.38 -34.94 -16.92
C SER A 598 -28.86 -35.06 -16.99
N TRP A 599 -28.31 -35.71 -18.02
CA TRP A 599 -26.86 -35.80 -18.22
C TRP A 599 -26.29 -34.66 -19.08
N ILE A 600 -27.04 -34.18 -20.09
CA ILE A 600 -26.53 -33.19 -21.05
C ILE A 600 -26.67 -31.76 -20.53
N VAL A 601 -27.79 -31.38 -19.91
CA VAL A 601 -28.02 -30.00 -19.46
C VAL A 601 -27.00 -29.56 -18.40
N PRO A 602 -26.66 -30.38 -17.38
CA PRO A 602 -25.61 -30.02 -16.42
C PRO A 602 -24.24 -29.72 -17.05
N ILE A 603 -23.86 -30.41 -18.12
CA ILE A 603 -22.57 -30.17 -18.81
C ILE A 603 -22.50 -28.73 -19.31
N PHE A 604 -23.55 -28.25 -19.98
CA PHE A 604 -23.59 -26.88 -20.49
C PHE A 604 -23.57 -25.83 -19.37
N ILE A 605 -24.29 -26.09 -18.27
CA ILE A 605 -24.32 -25.19 -17.11
C ILE A 605 -22.93 -25.06 -16.50
N VAL A 606 -22.24 -26.18 -16.25
CA VAL A 606 -20.91 -26.15 -15.63
C VAL A 606 -19.88 -25.49 -16.57
N ILE A 607 -19.91 -25.76 -17.87
CA ILE A 607 -19.02 -25.10 -18.84
C ILE A 607 -19.23 -23.58 -18.85
N PHE A 608 -20.48 -23.13 -18.83
CA PHE A 608 -20.82 -21.71 -18.78
C PHE A 608 -20.35 -21.05 -17.48
N CYS A 609 -20.46 -21.74 -16.34
CA CYS A 609 -19.96 -21.23 -15.05
C CYS A 609 -18.42 -21.25 -14.94
N PHE A 610 -17.76 -22.22 -15.58
CA PHE A 610 -16.31 -22.41 -15.48
C PHE A 610 -15.51 -21.49 -16.41
N SER A 611 -16.04 -21.17 -17.60
CA SER A 611 -15.34 -20.37 -18.62
C SER A 611 -14.94 -18.95 -18.18
N PRO A 612 -15.74 -18.20 -17.39
CA PRO A 612 -15.38 -16.85 -16.96
C PRO A 612 -14.45 -16.80 -15.74
N SER A 613 -14.35 -17.87 -14.96
CA SER A 613 -13.82 -17.84 -13.59
C SER A 613 -12.99 -19.06 -13.20
N TYR A 614 -12.24 -19.63 -14.15
CA TYR A 614 -11.28 -20.72 -13.91
C TYR A 614 -10.35 -20.46 -12.70
N MET A 615 -9.94 -19.20 -12.49
CA MET A 615 -9.07 -18.80 -11.38
C MET A 615 -9.70 -18.98 -10.00
N ASN A 616 -11.03 -18.97 -9.88
CA ASN A 616 -11.72 -19.19 -8.60
C ASN A 616 -11.71 -20.67 -8.15
N TYR A 617 -11.29 -21.59 -9.03
CA TYR A 617 -11.18 -23.03 -8.76
C TYR A 617 -9.75 -23.48 -8.49
N ILE A 618 -8.80 -22.55 -8.47
CA ILE A 618 -7.38 -22.78 -8.13
C ILE A 618 -7.15 -22.33 -6.69
N ASN A 619 -6.36 -23.10 -5.94
CA ASN A 619 -5.86 -22.68 -4.65
C ASN A 619 -4.68 -21.74 -4.89
N ASP A 620 -4.89 -20.42 -4.77
CA ASP A 620 -3.79 -19.45 -4.80
C ASP A 620 -3.06 -19.50 -3.46
N SER A 621 -1.97 -20.27 -3.41
CA SER A 621 -0.98 -20.19 -2.33
C SER A 621 -0.21 -18.86 -2.32
N SER A 622 -0.54 -17.92 -3.22
CA SER A 622 0.03 -16.58 -3.35
C SER A 622 -0.82 -15.48 -2.69
N ASN A 623 -1.91 -15.84 -2.00
CA ASN A 623 -2.74 -14.91 -1.22
C ASN A 623 -2.88 -15.38 0.24
N LEU A 624 -1.79 -15.89 0.82
CA LEU A 624 -1.67 -16.18 2.24
C LEU A 624 -0.54 -15.35 2.84
#